data_AF-A0A930JPI6-F1
#
_entry.id   AF-A0A930JPI6-F1
#
_cell.length_a   1.000
_cell.length_b   1.000
_cell.length_c   1.000
_cell.angle_alpha   90.00
_cell.angle_beta   90.00
_cell.angle_gamma   90.00
#
_symmetry.space_group_name_H-M   'P 1'
#
loop_
_entity.id
_entity.type
_entity.pdbx_description
1 polymer ?
#
loop_
_entity_poly.entity_id
_entity_poly.type
_entity_poly.pdbx_seq_one_letter_code
_entity_poly.pdbx_strand_id
1 'polypeptide(L)' 'MKKIVYRVRTQYIFEGVFEVVAESKEEARQKVLQNCGLVMGGSIHSTLPDEVVNWVFDRHPNKRIDRITKV' A
#
# COMPACT_ATOMS: atom_id res chain seq x y z
N MET A 1 2.04 17.58 -33.59
CA MET A 1 1.30 18.31 -32.54
C MET A 1 2.13 18.34 -31.27
N LYS A 2 2.10 19.42 -30.48
CA LYS A 2 2.81 19.47 -29.18
C LYS A 2 2.11 18.53 -28.19
N LYS A 3 2.88 17.68 -27.50
CA LYS A 3 2.38 16.87 -26.38
C LYS A 3 2.22 17.79 -25.16
N ILE A 4 1.10 17.68 -24.45
CA ILE A 4 0.85 18.36 -23.16
C ILE A 4 1.04 17.31 -22.07
N VAL A 5 1.82 17.63 -21.03
CA VAL A 5 2.06 16.75 -19.90
C VAL A 5 1.09 17.11 -18.77
N TYR A 6 0.37 16.12 -18.25
CA TYR A 6 -0.51 16.27 -17.10
C TYR A 6 0.04 15.50 -15.91
N ARG A 7 0.00 16.10 -14.72
CA ARG A 7 0.32 15.41 -13.47
C ARG A 7 -0.97 14.99 -12.78
N VAL A 8 -1.21 13.69 -12.72
CA VAL A 8 -2.39 13.12 -12.06
C VAL A 8 -1.95 12.52 -10.72
N ARG A 9 -2.58 12.94 -9.62
CA ARG A 9 -2.34 12.35 -8.31
C ARG A 9 -3.20 11.09 -8.18
N THR A 10 -2.55 9.95 -8.02
CA THR A 10 -3.22 8.64 -7.90
C THR A 10 -2.85 7.98 -6.57
N GLN A 11 -3.81 7.33 -5.93
CA GLN A 11 -3.60 6.54 -4.71
C GLN A 11 -4.19 5.13 -4.92
N TYR A 12 -3.39 4.11 -4.65
CA TYR A 12 -3.87 2.75 -4.48
C TYR A 12 -4.06 2.46 -2.99
N ILE A 13 -5.21 1.90 -2.63
CA ILE A 13 -5.52 1.49 -1.25
C ILE A 13 -5.63 -0.04 -1.26
N PHE A 14 -4.84 -0.67 -0.41
CA PHE A 14 -4.90 -2.12 -0.18
C PHE A 14 -5.58 -2.36 1.16
N GLU A 15 -6.57 -3.25 1.17
CA GLU A 15 -7.27 -3.68 2.37
C GLU A 15 -7.10 -5.19 2.54
N GLY A 16 -6.90 -5.62 3.78
CA GLY A 16 -6.70 -7.02 4.13
C GLY A 16 -6.74 -7.21 5.64
N VAL A 17 -6.77 -8.48 6.05
CA VAL A 17 -6.82 -8.88 7.47
C VAL A 17 -5.57 -9.68 7.79
N PHE A 18 -4.93 -9.35 8.91
CA PHE A 18 -3.93 -10.21 9.53
C PHE A 18 -4.59 -10.97 10.68
N GLU A 19 -4.55 -12.30 10.61
CA GLU A 19 -4.82 -13.15 11.77
C GLU A 19 -3.52 -13.28 12.58
N VAL A 20 -3.53 -12.80 13.82
CA VAL A 20 -2.36 -12.81 14.70
C VAL A 20 -2.73 -13.38 16.07
N VAL A 21 -1.88 -14.24 16.60
CA VAL A 21 -1.98 -14.74 17.98
C VAL A 21 -1.43 -13.67 18.91
N ALA A 22 -2.23 -13.19 19.86
CA ALA A 22 -1.85 -12.16 20.84
C ALA A 22 -2.69 -12.28 22.12
N GLU A 23 -2.15 -11.84 23.25
CA GLU A 23 -2.77 -11.81 24.57
C GLU A 23 -3.72 -10.60 24.74
N SER A 24 -3.53 -9.54 23.95
CA SER A 24 -4.35 -8.32 23.98
C SER A 24 -4.53 -7.68 22.59
N LYS A 25 -5.52 -6.77 22.47
CA LYS A 25 -5.73 -5.97 21.26
C LYS A 25 -4.54 -5.06 20.99
N GLU A 26 -3.95 -4.50 22.05
CA GLU A 26 -2.78 -3.63 21.99
C GLU A 26 -1.56 -4.39 21.49
N GLU A 27 -1.34 -5.62 21.98
CA GLU A 27 -0.27 -6.48 21.49
C GLU A 27 -0.50 -6.88 20.02
N ALA A 28 -1.72 -7.25 19.63
CA ALA A 28 -2.07 -7.52 18.24
C ALA A 28 -1.75 -6.31 17.34
N ARG A 29 -2.12 -5.10 17.78
CA ARG A 29 -1.82 -3.85 17.08
C ARG A 29 -0.32 -3.64 16.93
N GLN A 30 0.45 -3.81 18.00
CA GLN A 30 1.91 -3.64 17.97
C GLN A 30 2.59 -4.67 17.06
N LYS A 31 2.16 -5.94 17.11
CA LYS A 31 2.66 -6.99 16.23
C LYS A 31 2.50 -6.61 14.76
N VAL A 32 1.33 -6.12 14.35
CA VAL A 32 1.07 -5.69 12.97
C VAL A 32 1.88 -4.45 12.61
N LEU A 33 1.95 -3.43 13.48
CA LEU A 33 2.70 -2.20 13.19
C LEU A 33 4.19 -2.47 12.97
N GLN A 34 4.79 -3.30 13.85
CA GLN A 34 6.23 -3.54 13.88
C GLN A 34 6.68 -4.61 12.89
N ASN A 35 5.91 -5.70 12.73
CA ASN A 35 6.37 -6.89 12.03
C ASN A 35 5.65 -7.16 10.69
N CYS A 36 4.50 -6.55 10.44
CA CYS A 36 3.78 -6.73 9.17
C CYS A 36 4.01 -5.52 8.27
N GLY A 37 4.47 -5.72 7.04
CA GLY A 37 4.72 -4.65 6.08
C GLY A 37 4.25 -5.00 4.68
N LEU A 38 4.01 -3.97 3.86
CA LEU A 38 3.82 -4.09 2.43
C LEU A 38 5.05 -3.50 1.75
N VAL A 39 5.75 -4.31 0.97
CA VAL A 39 6.82 -3.85 0.08
C VAL A 39 6.29 -3.95 -1.33
N MET A 40 6.20 -2.83 -2.03
CA MET A 40 5.90 -2.82 -3.46
C MET A 40 7.15 -3.28 -4.21
N GLY A 41 7.33 -4.60 -4.28
CA GLY A 41 8.49 -5.26 -4.91
C GLY A 41 8.27 -5.69 -6.37
N GLY A 42 7.03 -5.63 -6.87
CA GLY A 42 6.65 -6.05 -8.23
C GLY A 42 6.27 -4.90 -9.17
N SER A 43 5.96 -5.24 -10.41
CA SER A 43 5.62 -4.27 -11.46
C SER A 43 4.20 -3.75 -11.30
N ILE A 44 4.03 -2.45 -11.02
CA ILE A 44 2.75 -1.77 -11.28
C ILE A 44 2.59 -1.76 -12.80
N HIS A 45 1.59 -2.48 -13.30
CA HIS A 45 1.37 -2.61 -14.74
C HIS A 45 0.49 -1.47 -15.27
N SER A 46 0.83 -1.00 -16.45
CA SER A 46 -0.01 -0.13 -17.25
C SER A 46 -0.13 -0.69 -18.65
N THR A 47 -1.30 -0.52 -19.25
CA THR A 47 -1.50 -0.75 -20.68
C THR A 47 -1.04 0.44 -21.53
N LEU A 48 -0.64 1.55 -20.89
CA LEU A 48 -0.06 2.70 -21.58
C LEU A 48 1.41 2.42 -21.92
N PRO A 49 1.93 2.88 -23.08
CA PRO A 49 3.35 2.74 -23.42
C PRO A 49 4.26 3.42 -22.39
N ASP A 50 5.43 2.86 -22.12
CA ASP A 50 6.40 3.40 -21.16
C ASP A 50 6.84 4.84 -21.49
N GLU A 51 6.86 5.21 -22.77
CA GLU A 51 7.16 6.56 -23.25
C GLU A 51 6.08 7.61 -22.90
N VAL A 52 4.91 7.16 -22.41
CA VAL A 52 3.77 8.01 -22.05
C VAL A 52 3.63 8.18 -20.54
N VAL A 53 4.13 7.24 -19.73
CA VAL A 53 3.90 7.25 -18.28
C VAL A 53 5.18 7.10 -17.46
N ASN A 54 5.42 8.08 -16.61
CA ASN A 54 6.41 8.00 -15.54
C ASN A 54 5.70 7.62 -14.23
N TRP A 55 6.09 6.51 -13.62
CA TRP A 55 5.51 6.00 -12.38
C TRP A 55 6.41 6.33 -11.20
N VAL A 56 5.88 7.09 -10.23
CA VAL A 56 6.57 7.34 -8.96
C VAL A 56 5.62 6.97 -7.83
N PHE A 57 5.79 5.76 -7.30
CA PHE A 57 5.14 5.33 -6.06
C PHE A 57 6.18 5.18 -4.96
N ASP A 58 5.80 5.53 -3.74
CA ASP A 58 6.63 5.22 -2.59
C ASP A 58 6.68 3.69 -2.41
N ARG A 59 7.89 3.16 -2.26
CA ARG A 59 8.11 1.73 -2.00
C ARG A 59 7.64 1.33 -0.60
N HIS A 60 7.50 2.30 0.31
CA HIS A 60 7.11 2.09 1.70
C HIS A 60 5.79 2.84 1.98
N PRO A 61 4.63 2.23 1.69
CA PRO A 61 3.35 2.87 1.94
C PRO A 61 3.10 3.08 3.43
N ASN A 62 2.33 4.11 3.77
CA ASN A 62 1.86 4.36 5.14
C ASN A 62 0.90 3.25 5.59
N LYS A 63 1.13 2.68 6.77
CA LYS A 63 0.24 1.68 7.39
C LYS A 63 -0.85 2.37 8.23
N ARG A 64 -2.10 1.92 8.10
CA ARG A 64 -3.22 2.33 8.96
C ARG A 64 -3.92 1.10 9.52
N ILE A 65 -4.08 1.04 10.85
CA ILE A 65 -4.86 0.00 11.52
C ILE A 65 -6.19 0.61 11.93
N ASP A 66 -7.28 0.05 11.40
CA ASP A 66 -8.65 0.54 11.61
C ASP A 66 -9.38 -0.26 12.71
N ARG A 67 -9.99 -1.41 12.37
CA ARG A 67 -10.77 -2.24 13.30
C ARG A 67 -9.99 -3.46 13.78
N ILE A 68 -10.03 -3.74 15.09
CA ILE A 68 -9.50 -4.97 15.71
C ILE A 68 -10.65 -5.74 16.36
N THR A 69 -10.92 -6.94 15.85
CA THR A 69 -11.94 -7.86 16.38
C THR A 69 -11.30 -9.13 16.91
N LYS A 70 -11.83 -9.65 18.02
CA LYS A 70 -11.50 -11.00 18.50
C LYS A 70 -12.28 -11.99 17.64
N VAL A 71 -11.59 -12.99 17.08
CA VAL A 71 -12.20 -14.11 16.34
C VAL A 71 -12.83 -15.09 17.32
#